data_AF-A0A925JJ68-F1
#
_entry.id   AF-A0A925JJ68-F1
#
_cell.length_a   1.000
_cell.length_b   1.000
_cell.length_c   1.000
_cell.angle_alpha   90.00
_cell.angle_beta   90.00
_cell.angle_gamma   90.00
#
_symmetry.space_group_name_H-M   'P 1'
#
loop_
_entity.id
_entity.type
_entity.pdbx_description
1 polymer ?
#
loop_
_entity_poly.entity_id
_entity_poly.type
_entity_poly.pdbx_seq_one_letter_code
_entity_poly.pdbx_strand_id
1 'polypeptide(L)'
;MVFQGMSRWALHTGALTLALLLGGCTLPALVAQRAPDVPPPAPREFRAAWVATVANIDWPSRPGLDSTQQQAEIRAILDTAQRLKLNAIVLQVRPSADAIYPSALEPWSEYLSGTQGQAPQPLYDPLEMWVREAHARGLELHAWLNPYRVRQARAKSALAPNNIANTHPQAVKSYGDLLWMDPAEPVAVQRTLDVVRDVVRRYDVDGIHIDDYFYPYPLEGADKTEMDFPDEPAWLRYVAAGGQSGRADWRRQQVNSLVQAMHQTIQQEKPWVRFGISPFGLGRPDRRPPGIQGFSQYDKLYADAELWLKEGWLDYFAPQLYWPIDQAPQAFGVLLDTWVKENSAGRHIWPGLYTSRIDNSAKTWAPQEIDNQIQRVRMQPGSTGHIHFSMVALLQDRAGISQRLKDGLYAQEALVPATPWLGNGAPAAPELQRETGAAGTTPRLTVKLPADARAATPVMLAVWKQFGTTWHFSRQVLPSDGTPAAISLVPDPALGTPAAVTVSAVSRLGVESARTKWVQGQ
;
A
#
# COMPACT_ATOMS: atom_id res chain seq x y z
N MET A 1 59.79 -40.20 -14.30
CA MET A 1 58.96 -41.16 -15.05
C MET A 1 58.23 -40.35 -16.10
N VAL A 2 58.70 -40.14 -17.33
CA VAL A 2 59.15 -41.05 -18.42
C VAL A 2 58.10 -42.11 -18.76
N PHE A 3 57.39 -41.91 -19.88
CA PHE A 3 57.35 -42.74 -21.12
C PHE A 3 56.13 -42.27 -21.95
N GLN A 4 56.26 -41.58 -23.10
CA GLN A 4 56.71 -41.97 -24.46
C GLN A 4 55.69 -42.74 -25.32
N GLY A 5 55.61 -42.32 -26.60
CA GLY A 5 55.06 -43.07 -27.75
C GLY A 5 54.45 -42.13 -28.81
N MET A 6 55.24 -41.44 -29.67
CA MET A 6 55.70 -41.87 -31.02
C MET A 6 54.54 -42.23 -31.98
N SER A 7 54.45 -41.86 -33.26
CA SER A 7 55.31 -41.15 -34.23
C SER A 7 54.60 -41.18 -35.60
N ARG A 8 54.85 -40.21 -36.50
CA ARG A 8 55.39 -40.39 -37.87
C ARG A 8 55.06 -39.23 -38.82
N TRP A 9 56.10 -38.83 -39.55
CA TRP A 9 56.12 -37.87 -40.64
C TRP A 9 55.72 -38.53 -41.98
N ALA A 10 55.09 -37.75 -42.86
CA ALA A 10 55.22 -37.90 -44.30
C ALA A 10 55.05 -36.52 -44.98
N LEU A 11 56.09 -36.12 -45.72
CA LEU A 11 56.10 -35.00 -46.67
C LEU A 11 55.12 -35.28 -47.83
N HIS A 12 54.64 -34.24 -48.52
CA HIS A 12 54.87 -34.00 -49.96
C HIS A 12 54.34 -32.62 -50.38
N THR A 13 55.09 -32.01 -51.28
CA THR A 13 55.03 -30.70 -51.92
C THR A 13 53.79 -30.46 -52.80
N GLY A 14 53.33 -29.20 -52.93
CA GLY A 14 52.37 -28.83 -53.97
C GLY A 14 51.93 -27.37 -54.01
N ALA A 15 52.62 -26.58 -54.84
CA ALA A 15 52.19 -25.45 -55.68
C ALA A 15 51.24 -24.34 -55.17
N LEU A 16 51.67 -23.10 -55.47
CA LEU A 16 50.89 -21.85 -55.49
C LEU A 16 49.53 -21.98 -56.22
N THR A 17 48.50 -21.34 -55.64
CA THR A 17 47.53 -20.57 -56.44
C THR A 17 47.02 -19.39 -55.60
N LEU A 18 47.46 -18.18 -55.95
CA LEU A 18 46.90 -16.93 -55.43
C LEU A 18 45.64 -16.62 -56.26
N ALA A 19 44.48 -17.04 -55.78
CA ALA A 19 43.20 -16.70 -56.38
C ALA A 19 42.61 -15.47 -55.67
N LEU A 20 42.62 -14.33 -56.36
CA LEU A 20 41.82 -13.15 -56.02
C LEU A 20 40.32 -13.53 -56.07
N LEU A 21 39.70 -13.69 -54.90
CA LEU A 21 38.25 -13.73 -54.76
C LEU A 21 37.74 -12.35 -54.35
N LEU A 22 37.23 -11.62 -55.34
CA LEU A 22 36.32 -10.49 -55.17
C LEU A 22 35.01 -11.00 -54.55
N GLY A 23 35.00 -11.19 -53.23
CA GLY A 23 33.79 -11.46 -52.47
C GLY A 23 33.06 -10.16 -52.17
N GLY A 24 31.96 -9.90 -52.87
CA GLY A 24 31.11 -8.74 -52.63
C GLY A 24 30.63 -8.69 -51.18
N CYS A 25 30.87 -7.56 -50.51
CA CYS A 25 30.24 -7.21 -49.25
C CYS A 25 28.74 -7.02 -49.48
N THR A 26 27.95 -8.09 -49.43
CA THR A 26 26.52 -7.98 -49.13
C THR A 26 26.41 -7.77 -47.63
N LEU A 27 26.32 -6.50 -47.21
CA LEU A 27 25.82 -6.15 -45.88
C LEU A 27 24.48 -6.88 -45.72
N PRO A 28 24.28 -7.72 -44.69
CA PRO A 28 22.95 -8.22 -44.40
C PRO A 28 22.08 -7.00 -44.15
N ALA A 29 21.05 -6.81 -44.99
CA ALA A 29 20.05 -5.79 -44.75
C ALA A 29 19.58 -5.97 -43.31
N LEU A 30 19.81 -4.96 -42.46
CA LEU A 30 19.15 -4.90 -41.17
C LEU A 30 17.66 -4.94 -41.48
N VAL A 31 17.05 -6.11 -41.31
CA VAL A 31 15.60 -6.23 -41.23
C VAL A 31 15.25 -5.39 -40.01
N ALA A 32 14.76 -4.17 -40.23
CA ALA A 32 14.22 -3.35 -39.17
C ALA A 32 13.16 -4.20 -38.47
N GLN A 33 13.46 -4.68 -37.25
CA GLN A 33 12.50 -5.40 -36.44
C GLN A 33 11.31 -4.48 -36.26
N ARG A 34 10.21 -4.81 -36.94
CA ARG A 34 8.94 -4.10 -36.79
C ARG A 34 8.58 -4.21 -35.30
N ALA A 35 8.50 -3.06 -34.64
CA ALA A 35 8.16 -3.01 -33.22
C ALA A 35 6.85 -3.77 -32.96
N PRO A 36 6.69 -4.39 -31.78
CA PRO A 36 5.47 -5.11 -31.46
C PRO A 36 4.27 -4.18 -31.59
N ASP A 37 3.29 -4.60 -32.39
CA ASP A 37 2.05 -3.88 -32.65
C ASP A 37 1.16 -3.76 -31.39
N VAL A 38 1.52 -4.48 -30.33
CA VAL A 38 0.79 -4.59 -29.07
C VAL A 38 1.67 -4.04 -27.93
N PRO A 39 1.15 -3.15 -27.06
CA PRO A 39 1.89 -2.68 -25.90
C PRO A 39 2.14 -3.82 -24.89
N PRO A 40 3.20 -3.73 -24.06
CA PRO A 40 3.44 -4.71 -22.99
C PRO A 40 2.32 -4.71 -21.93
N PRO A 41 2.32 -5.65 -20.98
CA PRO A 41 1.42 -5.61 -19.82
C PRO A 41 1.55 -4.27 -19.08
N ALA A 42 0.44 -3.74 -18.55
CA ALA A 42 0.49 -2.52 -17.76
C ALA A 42 1.40 -2.73 -16.52
N PRO A 43 2.32 -1.81 -16.21
CA PRO A 43 3.13 -1.89 -15.00
C PRO A 43 2.22 -1.94 -13.78
N ARG A 44 2.54 -2.83 -12.83
CA ARG A 44 1.78 -3.02 -11.60
C ARG A 44 2.71 -3.01 -10.41
N GLU A 45 2.45 -2.11 -9.48
CA GLU A 45 3.22 -1.97 -8.25
C GLU A 45 2.39 -1.18 -7.25
N PHE A 46 2.16 -1.69 -6.05
CA PHE A 46 1.54 -0.89 -4.99
C PHE A 46 2.57 0.10 -4.45
N ARG A 47 2.27 1.40 -4.54
CA ARG A 47 3.15 2.48 -4.11
C ARG A 47 2.35 3.39 -3.20
N ALA A 48 2.49 3.18 -1.90
CA ALA A 48 1.71 3.89 -0.91
C ALA A 48 2.57 4.62 0.11
N ALA A 49 1.94 5.53 0.85
CA ALA A 49 2.53 6.16 2.03
C ALA A 49 1.49 6.18 3.17
N TRP A 50 1.96 5.92 4.39
CA TRP A 50 1.16 6.17 5.59
C TRP A 50 1.09 7.67 5.86
N VAL A 51 -0.11 8.15 6.18
CA VAL A 51 -0.39 9.49 6.72
C VAL A 51 -0.93 9.31 8.12
N ALA A 52 -0.04 9.41 9.11
CA ALA A 52 -0.35 9.32 10.52
C ALA A 52 -0.90 10.64 11.06
N THR A 53 -2.05 10.56 11.73
CA THR A 53 -2.71 11.70 12.38
C THR A 53 -2.39 11.78 13.85
N VAL A 54 -2.03 10.66 14.45
CA VAL A 54 -1.57 10.57 15.82
C VAL A 54 -0.35 11.45 16.05
N ALA A 55 -0.40 12.25 17.12
CA ALA A 55 0.61 13.24 17.47
C ALA A 55 0.96 14.21 16.34
N ASN A 56 0.08 14.38 15.34
CA ASN A 56 0.27 15.27 14.20
C ASN A 56 1.56 14.96 13.41
N ILE A 57 1.93 13.67 13.27
CA ILE A 57 3.16 13.25 12.58
C ILE A 57 3.16 13.71 11.11
N ASP A 58 2.09 13.42 10.37
CA ASP A 58 1.96 13.77 8.96
C ASP A 58 0.87 14.81 8.73
N TRP A 59 -0.32 14.64 9.34
CA TRP A 59 -1.46 15.55 9.13
C TRP A 59 -2.48 15.55 10.29
N PRO A 60 -3.13 16.68 10.61
CA PRO A 60 -2.71 18.02 10.21
C PRO A 60 -1.36 18.36 10.85
N SER A 61 -0.63 19.33 10.31
CA SER A 61 0.73 19.66 10.76
C SER A 61 0.83 20.07 12.24
N ARG A 62 -0.30 20.48 12.83
CA ARG A 62 -0.49 20.75 14.25
C ARG A 62 -1.99 20.77 14.59
N PRO A 63 -2.39 20.60 15.86
CA PRO A 63 -3.78 20.77 16.25
C PRO A 63 -4.22 22.24 16.15
N GLY A 64 -5.52 22.47 15.97
CA GLY A 64 -6.14 23.81 16.01
C GLY A 64 -5.99 24.62 14.74
N LEU A 65 -5.52 24.02 13.64
CA LEU A 65 -5.63 24.62 12.30
C LEU A 65 -7.10 24.80 11.94
N ASP A 66 -7.44 25.92 11.30
CA ASP A 66 -8.78 26.08 10.74
C ASP A 66 -9.02 25.08 9.61
N SER A 67 -10.29 24.85 9.28
CA SER A 67 -10.62 23.87 8.25
C SER A 67 -10.04 24.21 6.88
N THR A 68 -9.90 25.47 6.51
CA THR A 68 -9.31 25.86 5.22
C THR A 68 -7.84 25.43 5.13
N GLN A 69 -7.09 25.64 6.22
CA GLN A 69 -5.70 25.21 6.34
C GLN A 69 -5.58 23.69 6.30
N GLN A 70 -6.40 22.97 7.06
CA GLN A 70 -6.42 21.51 7.05
C GLN A 70 -6.68 20.97 5.62
N GLN A 71 -7.68 21.51 4.94
CA GLN A 71 -8.02 21.17 3.54
C GLN A 71 -6.88 21.48 2.56
N ALA A 72 -6.15 22.57 2.77
CA ALA A 72 -4.98 22.90 1.96
C ALA A 72 -3.84 21.89 2.14
N GLU A 73 -3.61 21.44 3.38
CA GLU A 73 -2.62 20.40 3.66
C GLU A 73 -3.00 19.04 3.05
N ILE A 74 -4.29 18.66 3.09
CA ILE A 74 -4.80 17.46 2.39
C ILE A 74 -4.40 17.50 0.91
N ARG A 75 -4.69 18.62 0.23
CA ARG A 75 -4.35 18.79 -1.19
C ARG A 75 -2.85 18.72 -1.42
N ALA A 76 -2.04 19.39 -0.61
CA ALA A 76 -0.58 19.40 -0.75
C ALA A 76 0.04 17.98 -0.59
N ILE A 77 -0.48 17.18 0.34
CA ILE A 77 -0.07 15.79 0.53
C ILE A 77 -0.43 14.96 -0.71
N LEU A 78 -1.68 15.05 -1.19
CA LEU A 78 -2.14 14.27 -2.33
C LEU A 78 -1.47 14.70 -3.66
N ASP A 79 -1.22 15.99 -3.85
CA ASP A 79 -0.46 16.53 -4.98
C ASP A 79 0.98 15.99 -4.97
N THR A 80 1.60 15.90 -3.79
CA THR A 80 2.92 15.29 -3.64
C THR A 80 2.88 13.80 -3.99
N ALA A 81 1.91 13.05 -3.47
CA ALA A 81 1.74 11.63 -3.78
C ALA A 81 1.57 11.39 -5.28
N GLN A 82 0.73 12.19 -5.95
CA GLN A 82 0.53 12.11 -7.39
C GLN A 82 1.81 12.44 -8.16
N ARG A 83 2.54 13.51 -7.79
CA ARG A 83 3.82 13.90 -8.40
C ARG A 83 4.88 12.80 -8.31
N LEU A 84 4.86 12.04 -7.21
CA LEU A 84 5.73 10.89 -6.98
C LEU A 84 5.22 9.60 -7.62
N LYS A 85 4.08 9.64 -8.32
CA LYS A 85 3.44 8.48 -8.95
C LYS A 85 3.16 7.36 -7.95
N LEU A 86 2.83 7.75 -6.70
CA LEU A 86 2.13 6.88 -5.78
C LEU A 86 0.75 6.55 -6.36
N ASN A 87 0.17 5.47 -5.89
CA ASN A 87 -1.18 5.04 -6.29
C ASN A 87 -2.11 4.74 -5.12
N ALA A 88 -1.64 4.90 -3.87
CA ALA A 88 -2.50 4.84 -2.70
C ALA A 88 -2.00 5.71 -1.53
N ILE A 89 -2.91 6.09 -0.64
CA ILE A 89 -2.63 6.68 0.67
C ILE A 89 -3.27 5.81 1.76
N VAL A 90 -2.51 5.54 2.82
CA VAL A 90 -3.00 4.86 4.02
C VAL A 90 -3.17 5.90 5.13
N LEU A 91 -4.39 6.42 5.29
CA LEU A 91 -4.71 7.55 6.17
C LEU A 91 -5.20 7.09 7.53
N GLN A 92 -4.58 7.54 8.61
CA GLN A 92 -5.05 7.23 9.97
C GLN A 92 -6.33 8.01 10.33
N VAL A 93 -7.49 7.34 10.27
CA VAL A 93 -8.80 7.94 10.57
C VAL A 93 -9.26 7.72 12.01
N ARG A 94 -8.68 6.73 12.69
CA ARG A 94 -8.95 6.40 14.10
C ARG A 94 -7.65 6.18 14.88
N PRO A 95 -7.00 7.24 15.38
CA PRO A 95 -5.72 7.12 16.06
C PRO A 95 -5.79 6.60 17.51
N SER A 96 -6.84 6.95 18.28
CA SER A 96 -6.99 6.59 19.72
C SER A 96 -8.45 6.60 20.19
N ALA A 97 -9.29 5.65 19.71
CA ALA A 97 -10.73 5.58 20.01
C ALA A 97 -11.43 6.96 19.86
N ASP A 98 -11.10 7.62 18.76
CA ASP A 98 -11.56 8.92 18.33
C ASP A 98 -11.55 8.96 16.79
N ALA A 99 -12.19 9.95 16.19
CA ALA A 99 -12.44 9.99 14.76
C ALA A 99 -11.91 11.27 14.12
N ILE A 100 -11.27 11.11 12.96
CA ILE A 100 -10.93 12.20 12.01
C ILE A 100 -12.10 12.41 11.02
N TYR A 101 -13.32 12.17 11.47
CA TYR A 101 -14.54 12.29 10.68
C TYR A 101 -15.75 12.40 11.62
N PRO A 102 -16.90 12.91 11.15
CA PRO A 102 -18.12 12.94 11.94
C PRO A 102 -18.55 11.50 12.26
N SER A 103 -18.53 11.14 13.54
CA SER A 103 -18.90 9.82 14.03
C SER A 103 -19.92 9.92 15.15
N ALA A 104 -20.93 9.07 15.12
CA ALA A 104 -21.85 8.87 16.24
C ALA A 104 -21.30 7.87 17.27
N LEU A 105 -20.24 7.13 16.91
CA LEU A 105 -19.65 6.08 17.72
C LEU A 105 -18.42 6.55 18.51
N GLU A 106 -17.67 7.52 17.98
CA GLU A 106 -16.41 7.97 18.55
C GLU A 106 -16.37 9.50 18.61
N PRO A 107 -15.73 10.12 19.62
CA PRO A 107 -15.54 11.57 19.64
C PRO A 107 -14.61 12.03 18.53
N TRP A 108 -14.71 13.32 18.15
CA TRP A 108 -13.70 13.95 17.31
C TRP A 108 -12.31 13.86 17.93
N SER A 109 -11.29 13.62 17.11
CA SER A 109 -9.92 13.50 17.61
C SER A 109 -9.34 14.83 18.10
N GLU A 110 -8.57 14.78 19.19
CA GLU A 110 -7.83 15.94 19.68
C GLU A 110 -6.79 16.43 18.67
N TYR A 111 -6.32 15.58 17.75
CA TYR A 111 -5.30 15.97 16.76
C TYR A 111 -5.82 16.96 15.72
N LEU A 112 -7.13 17.16 15.60
CA LEU A 112 -7.73 18.17 14.74
C LEU A 112 -7.76 19.56 15.40
N SER A 113 -8.30 19.64 16.62
CA SER A 113 -8.64 20.91 17.28
C SER A 113 -7.80 21.24 18.53
N GLY A 114 -7.09 20.25 19.06
CA GLY A 114 -6.43 20.29 20.37
C GLY A 114 -7.30 19.78 21.52
N THR A 115 -8.59 19.51 21.27
CA THR A 115 -9.55 19.04 22.29
C THR A 115 -10.38 17.88 21.75
N GLN A 116 -10.30 16.71 22.38
CA GLN A 116 -11.14 15.56 22.00
C GLN A 116 -12.63 15.92 22.12
N GLY A 117 -13.42 15.50 21.14
CA GLY A 117 -14.85 15.79 21.02
C GLY A 117 -15.16 17.11 20.31
N GLN A 118 -14.18 17.97 20.06
CA GLN A 118 -14.38 19.23 19.34
C GLN A 118 -14.13 19.07 17.84
N ALA A 119 -15.17 19.34 17.04
CA ALA A 119 -15.13 19.31 15.58
C ALA A 119 -14.24 20.41 14.99
N PRO A 120 -13.72 20.22 13.75
CA PRO A 120 -13.07 21.30 12.99
C PRO A 120 -13.98 22.52 12.79
N GLN A 121 -13.36 23.68 12.60
CA GLN A 121 -14.08 24.95 12.40
C GLN A 121 -13.55 25.72 11.19
N PRO A 122 -14.41 26.10 10.22
CA PRO A 122 -15.82 25.70 10.07
C PRO A 122 -16.02 24.18 9.93
N LEU A 123 -17.17 23.65 10.33
CA LEU A 123 -17.44 22.21 10.24
C LEU A 123 -17.26 21.69 8.81
N TYR A 124 -16.52 20.59 8.68
CA TYR A 124 -16.44 19.78 7.47
C TYR A 124 -16.13 18.32 7.86
N ASP A 125 -16.30 17.40 6.90
CA ASP A 125 -15.91 16.00 7.04
C ASP A 125 -14.53 15.80 6.40
N PRO A 126 -13.45 15.59 7.19
CA PRO A 126 -12.12 15.40 6.63
C PRO A 126 -11.97 14.10 5.84
N LEU A 127 -12.57 12.99 6.28
CA LEU A 127 -12.44 11.70 5.59
C LEU A 127 -13.12 11.74 4.22
N GLU A 128 -14.32 12.32 4.13
CA GLU A 128 -14.99 12.53 2.84
C GLU A 128 -14.13 13.33 1.86
N MET A 129 -13.47 14.39 2.36
CA MET A 129 -12.56 15.17 1.54
C MET A 129 -11.34 14.35 1.09
N TRP A 130 -10.69 13.62 2.00
CA TRP A 130 -9.55 12.78 1.69
C TRP A 130 -9.88 11.76 0.60
N VAL A 131 -11.02 11.08 0.69
CA VAL A 131 -11.51 10.13 -0.32
C VAL A 131 -11.66 10.84 -1.67
N ARG A 132 -12.47 11.91 -1.72
CA ARG A 132 -12.77 12.64 -2.96
C ARG A 132 -11.51 13.16 -3.65
N GLU A 133 -10.63 13.82 -2.89
CA GLU A 133 -9.41 14.43 -3.45
C GLU A 133 -8.37 13.38 -3.87
N ALA A 134 -8.30 12.24 -3.18
CA ALA A 134 -7.43 11.13 -3.55
C ALA A 134 -7.89 10.48 -4.86
N HIS A 135 -9.17 10.16 -4.95
CA HIS A 135 -9.77 9.57 -6.16
C HIS A 135 -9.64 10.48 -7.37
N ALA A 136 -9.86 11.79 -7.21
CA ALA A 136 -9.66 12.78 -8.28
C ALA A 136 -8.23 12.79 -8.84
N ARG A 137 -7.25 12.29 -8.07
CA ARG A 137 -5.84 12.18 -8.45
C ARG A 137 -5.41 10.76 -8.87
N GLY A 138 -6.33 9.79 -8.84
CA GLY A 138 -6.04 8.40 -9.18
C GLY A 138 -5.26 7.68 -8.08
N LEU A 139 -5.47 8.08 -6.82
CA LEU A 139 -4.94 7.47 -5.62
C LEU A 139 -6.07 6.69 -4.94
N GLU A 140 -5.82 5.43 -4.59
CA GLU A 140 -6.69 4.72 -3.64
C GLU A 140 -6.56 5.33 -2.23
N LEU A 141 -7.64 5.33 -1.44
CA LEU A 141 -7.60 5.70 -0.03
C LEU A 141 -7.93 4.50 0.86
N HIS A 142 -6.96 4.12 1.69
CA HIS A 142 -7.09 3.06 2.69
C HIS A 142 -7.23 3.71 4.07
N ALA A 143 -8.37 3.52 4.72
CA ALA A 143 -8.63 4.08 6.05
C ALA A 143 -7.94 3.22 7.12
N TRP A 144 -6.98 3.80 7.82
CA TRP A 144 -6.20 3.17 8.88
C TRP A 144 -6.81 3.45 10.25
N LEU A 145 -7.04 2.37 11.01
CA LEU A 145 -7.58 2.40 12.35
C LEU A 145 -6.61 1.73 13.32
N ASN A 146 -6.41 2.34 14.48
CA ASN A 146 -5.92 1.60 15.63
C ASN A 146 -7.11 0.87 16.28
N PRO A 147 -7.06 -0.46 16.46
CA PRO A 147 -8.20 -1.22 16.95
C PRO A 147 -8.46 -1.02 18.45
N TYR A 148 -7.42 -0.84 19.28
CA TYR A 148 -7.58 -0.97 20.74
C TYR A 148 -7.18 0.27 21.54
N ARG A 149 -6.31 1.14 21.02
CA ARG A 149 -5.83 2.31 21.75
C ARG A 149 -6.97 3.27 22.04
N VAL A 150 -7.07 3.71 23.30
CA VAL A 150 -8.03 4.75 23.74
C VAL A 150 -7.33 6.05 24.08
N ARG A 151 -6.10 5.98 24.62
CA ARG A 151 -5.32 7.18 24.96
C ARG A 151 -3.83 6.89 24.91
N GLN A 152 -3.07 7.83 24.35
CA GLN A 152 -1.61 7.83 24.42
C GLN A 152 -1.10 8.58 25.66
N ALA A 153 0.10 8.22 26.11
CA ALA A 153 0.76 8.87 27.25
C ALA A 153 0.90 10.40 27.10
N ARG A 154 1.07 10.90 25.87
CA ARG A 154 1.24 12.33 25.59
C ARG A 154 -0.05 13.07 25.22
N ALA A 155 -1.20 12.39 25.26
CA ALA A 155 -2.51 13.00 25.01
C ALA A 155 -2.78 14.11 26.03
N LYS A 156 -3.20 15.29 25.58
CA LYS A 156 -3.27 16.50 26.42
C LYS A 156 -4.69 16.85 26.81
N SER A 157 -5.67 16.64 25.95
CA SER A 157 -7.05 17.01 26.26
C SER A 157 -7.67 16.04 27.27
N ALA A 158 -8.69 16.49 28.00
CA ALA A 158 -9.57 15.57 28.73
C ALA A 158 -10.26 14.62 27.74
N LEU A 159 -10.71 13.45 28.24
CA LEU A 159 -11.52 12.55 27.44
C LEU A 159 -12.93 13.13 27.28
N ALA A 160 -13.46 13.09 26.06
CA ALA A 160 -14.82 13.53 25.78
C ALA A 160 -15.84 12.65 26.53
N PRO A 161 -17.00 13.18 26.97
CA PRO A 161 -17.99 12.39 27.72
C PRO A 161 -18.47 11.11 27.03
N ASN A 162 -18.50 11.10 25.69
CA ASN A 162 -18.90 9.96 24.88
C ASN A 162 -17.74 8.99 24.54
N ASN A 163 -16.52 9.21 25.02
CA ASN A 163 -15.41 8.28 24.83
C ASN A 163 -15.68 6.92 25.52
N ILE A 164 -15.18 5.82 24.95
CA ILE A 164 -15.40 4.48 25.50
C ILE A 164 -14.86 4.30 26.94
N ALA A 165 -13.78 4.97 27.32
CA ALA A 165 -13.28 4.92 28.70
C ALA A 165 -14.25 5.55 29.70
N ASN A 166 -15.10 6.49 29.27
CA ASN A 166 -16.12 7.11 30.11
C ASN A 166 -17.44 6.33 30.09
N THR A 167 -17.85 5.83 28.91
CA THR A 167 -19.14 5.15 28.75
C THR A 167 -19.10 3.66 29.13
N HIS A 168 -17.94 3.02 29.02
CA HIS A 168 -17.73 1.60 29.31
C HIS A 168 -16.38 1.38 30.00
N PRO A 169 -16.14 1.98 31.18
CA PRO A 169 -14.85 1.94 31.86
C PRO A 169 -14.33 0.52 32.13
N GLN A 170 -15.22 -0.46 32.32
CA GLN A 170 -14.86 -1.87 32.52
C GLN A 170 -14.10 -2.48 31.33
N ALA A 171 -14.35 -1.98 30.10
CA ALA A 171 -13.75 -2.47 28.87
C ALA A 171 -12.38 -1.82 28.57
N VAL A 172 -11.95 -0.84 29.36
CA VAL A 172 -10.72 -0.08 29.16
C VAL A 172 -9.78 -0.29 30.33
N LYS A 173 -8.51 -0.57 30.01
CA LYS A 173 -7.44 -0.83 30.97
C LYS A 173 -6.42 0.30 30.95
N SER A 174 -5.97 0.69 32.14
CA SER A 174 -4.77 1.51 32.29
C SER A 174 -3.54 0.61 32.19
N TYR A 175 -2.59 0.98 31.33
CA TYR A 175 -1.33 0.28 31.16
C TYR A 175 -0.19 1.30 31.10
N GLY A 176 0.47 1.52 32.24
CA GLY A 176 1.26 2.73 32.46
C GLY A 176 0.41 3.99 32.24
N ASP A 177 0.89 4.90 31.40
CA ASP A 177 0.18 6.13 31.01
C ASP A 177 -0.76 5.94 29.80
N LEU A 178 -0.92 4.71 29.31
CA LEU A 178 -1.81 4.38 28.20
C LEU A 178 -3.21 3.99 28.72
N LEU A 179 -4.23 4.29 27.91
CA LEU A 179 -5.55 3.64 28.02
C LEU A 179 -5.76 2.74 26.81
N TRP A 180 -6.20 1.51 27.07
CA TRP A 180 -6.31 0.46 26.07
C TRP A 180 -7.62 -0.30 26.22
N MET A 181 -8.36 -0.50 25.15
CA MET A 181 -9.47 -1.43 25.13
C MET A 181 -8.94 -2.85 25.33
N ASP A 182 -9.54 -3.59 26.25
CA ASP A 182 -9.22 -5.00 26.48
C ASP A 182 -9.71 -5.85 25.30
N PRO A 183 -8.83 -6.53 24.55
CA PRO A 183 -9.24 -7.38 23.43
C PRO A 183 -10.20 -8.51 23.83
N ALA A 184 -10.24 -8.88 25.11
CA ALA A 184 -11.14 -9.92 25.65
C ALA A 184 -12.52 -9.39 26.06
N GLU A 185 -12.78 -8.08 26.01
CA GLU A 185 -14.05 -7.51 26.42
C GLU A 185 -15.00 -7.38 25.21
N PRO A 186 -16.19 -8.04 25.22
CA PRO A 186 -17.08 -8.06 24.05
C PRO A 186 -17.50 -6.68 23.55
N VAL A 187 -17.67 -5.71 24.46
CA VAL A 187 -18.01 -4.32 24.10
C VAL A 187 -16.89 -3.63 23.34
N ALA A 188 -15.62 -3.89 23.67
CA ALA A 188 -14.47 -3.34 22.96
C ALA A 188 -14.36 -3.89 21.54
N VAL A 189 -14.54 -5.20 21.39
CA VAL A 189 -14.60 -5.89 20.09
C VAL A 189 -15.73 -5.32 19.24
N GLN A 190 -16.95 -5.24 19.80
CA GLN A 190 -18.12 -4.75 19.07
C GLN A 190 -17.96 -3.28 18.66
N ARG A 191 -17.43 -2.42 19.54
CA ARG A 191 -17.14 -1.01 19.20
C ARG A 191 -16.25 -0.91 17.98
N THR A 192 -15.18 -1.70 17.93
CA THR A 192 -14.22 -1.68 16.83
C THR A 192 -14.85 -2.17 15.53
N LEU A 193 -15.63 -3.25 15.57
CA LEU A 193 -16.37 -3.75 14.41
C LEU A 193 -17.43 -2.76 13.90
N ASP A 194 -18.14 -2.09 14.79
CA ASP A 194 -19.14 -1.07 14.42
C ASP A 194 -18.48 0.14 13.77
N VAL A 195 -17.30 0.56 14.23
CA VAL A 195 -16.54 1.64 13.61
C VAL A 195 -16.04 1.24 12.22
N VAL A 196 -15.51 0.02 12.06
CA VAL A 196 -15.12 -0.51 10.74
C VAL A 196 -16.32 -0.54 9.80
N ARG A 197 -17.46 -1.06 10.25
CA ARG A 197 -18.71 -1.09 9.49
C ARG A 197 -19.16 0.31 9.08
N ASP A 198 -19.14 1.27 10.01
CA ASP A 198 -19.54 2.65 9.76
C ASP A 198 -18.67 3.30 8.67
N VAL A 199 -17.35 3.15 8.76
CA VAL A 199 -16.41 3.69 7.78
C VAL A 199 -16.64 3.06 6.41
N VAL A 200 -16.66 1.72 6.34
CA VAL A 200 -16.85 1.01 5.07
C VAL A 200 -18.19 1.37 4.45
N ARG A 201 -19.26 1.46 5.24
CA ARG A 201 -20.60 1.76 4.72
C ARG A 201 -20.70 3.18 4.16
N ARG A 202 -20.24 4.19 4.92
CA ARG A 202 -20.49 5.60 4.59
C ARG A 202 -19.50 6.21 3.60
N TYR A 203 -18.24 5.78 3.63
CA TYR A 203 -17.18 6.40 2.84
C TYR A 203 -16.79 5.50 1.67
N ASP A 204 -16.41 6.12 0.55
CA ASP A 204 -15.94 5.41 -0.64
C ASP A 204 -14.46 4.99 -0.54
N VAL A 205 -14.10 4.33 0.57
CA VAL A 205 -12.72 3.86 0.78
C VAL A 205 -12.39 2.66 -0.10
N ASP A 206 -11.13 2.50 -0.46
CA ASP A 206 -10.63 1.35 -1.24
C ASP A 206 -10.09 0.23 -0.34
N GLY A 207 -9.78 0.57 0.91
CA GLY A 207 -9.33 -0.39 1.90
C GLY A 207 -9.54 0.07 3.34
N ILE A 208 -9.53 -0.90 4.24
CA ILE A 208 -9.36 -0.73 5.68
C ILE A 208 -7.97 -1.25 6.04
N HIS A 209 -7.27 -0.54 6.91
CA HIS A 209 -5.94 -0.90 7.37
C HIS A 209 -5.86 -0.90 8.89
N ILE A 210 -5.18 -1.87 9.49
CA ILE A 210 -4.75 -1.81 10.89
C ILE A 210 -3.23 -1.96 10.97
N ASP A 211 -2.61 -1.25 11.90
CA ASP A 211 -1.17 -1.30 12.16
C ASP A 211 -0.81 -2.38 13.19
N ASP A 212 0.33 -2.24 13.85
CA ASP A 212 0.99 -3.26 14.66
C ASP A 212 0.55 -3.28 16.13
N TYR A 213 -0.48 -2.51 16.51
CA TYR A 213 -0.92 -2.40 17.89
C TYR A 213 -2.09 -3.33 18.20
N PHE A 214 -1.80 -4.45 18.87
CA PHE A 214 -2.76 -5.45 19.32
C PHE A 214 -2.97 -5.35 20.84
N TYR A 215 -2.35 -6.22 21.63
CA TYR A 215 -2.00 -5.83 22.99
C TYR A 215 -0.93 -4.73 22.97
N PRO A 216 -0.84 -3.86 23.99
CA PRO A 216 0.11 -2.76 23.98
C PRO A 216 1.55 -3.29 24.03
N TYR A 217 2.48 -2.53 23.45
CA TYR A 217 3.90 -2.81 23.60
C TYR A 217 4.28 -2.85 25.09
N PRO A 218 5.10 -3.82 25.52
CA PRO A 218 5.41 -3.99 26.93
C PRO A 218 6.03 -2.74 27.55
N LEU A 219 5.55 -2.37 28.73
CA LEU A 219 6.12 -1.31 29.56
C LEU A 219 6.82 -1.94 30.77
N GLU A 220 7.86 -1.27 31.26
CA GLU A 220 8.48 -1.64 32.53
C GLU A 220 7.69 -1.03 33.70
N GLY A 221 7.44 -1.85 34.73
CA GLY A 221 6.92 -1.42 36.02
C GLY A 221 7.98 -0.70 36.87
N ALA A 222 7.58 -0.25 38.06
CA ALA A 222 8.47 0.46 38.98
C ALA A 222 9.69 -0.38 39.43
N ASP A 223 9.58 -1.70 39.39
CA ASP A 223 10.63 -2.66 39.71
C ASP A 223 11.49 -3.08 38.50
N LYS A 224 11.30 -2.41 37.35
CA LYS A 224 11.95 -2.72 36.05
C LYS A 224 11.62 -4.10 35.50
N THR A 225 10.53 -4.70 35.96
CA THR A 225 9.97 -5.90 35.34
C THR A 225 8.91 -5.53 34.32
N GLU A 226 8.67 -6.40 33.34
CA GLU A 226 7.60 -6.20 32.38
C GLU A 226 6.24 -6.17 33.09
N MET A 227 5.49 -5.08 32.91
CA MET A 227 4.14 -4.94 33.43
C MET A 227 3.21 -5.87 32.63
N ASP A 228 2.47 -6.75 33.33
CA ASP A 228 1.43 -7.55 32.67
C ASP A 228 0.20 -6.68 32.34
N PHE A 229 -0.48 -7.01 31.25
CA PHE A 229 -1.71 -6.32 30.87
C PHE A 229 -2.84 -6.70 31.84
N PRO A 230 -3.61 -5.75 32.40
CA PRO A 230 -4.54 -6.03 33.49
C PRO A 230 -5.91 -6.54 32.99
N ASP A 231 -5.90 -7.60 32.17
CA ASP A 231 -7.08 -8.34 31.70
C ASP A 231 -7.49 -9.50 32.63
N GLU A 232 -6.98 -9.51 33.87
CA GLU A 232 -7.28 -10.54 34.88
C GLU A 232 -8.78 -10.80 35.05
N PRO A 233 -9.66 -9.78 35.12
CA PRO A 233 -11.09 -10.03 35.24
C PRO A 233 -11.68 -10.79 34.04
N ALA A 234 -11.21 -10.52 32.82
CA ALA A 234 -11.67 -11.21 31.62
C ALA A 234 -11.12 -12.64 31.55
N TRP A 235 -9.85 -12.80 31.93
CA TRP A 235 -9.19 -14.11 32.06
C TRP A 235 -9.90 -15.03 33.06
N LEU A 236 -10.21 -14.54 34.26
CA LEU A 236 -10.91 -15.34 35.28
C LEU A 236 -12.31 -15.76 34.83
N ARG A 237 -13.03 -14.91 34.09
CA ARG A 237 -14.32 -15.29 33.49
C ARG A 237 -14.16 -16.41 32.47
N TYR A 238 -13.13 -16.38 31.63
CA TYR A 238 -12.83 -17.44 30.68
C TYR A 238 -12.52 -18.78 31.38
N VAL A 239 -11.67 -18.75 32.42
CA VAL A 239 -11.34 -19.95 33.20
C VAL A 239 -12.57 -20.51 33.92
N ALA A 240 -13.37 -19.65 34.57
CA ALA A 240 -14.59 -20.07 35.25
C ALA A 240 -15.64 -20.67 34.30
N ALA A 241 -15.65 -20.25 33.03
CA ALA A 241 -16.49 -20.81 31.99
C ALA A 241 -15.97 -22.14 31.41
N GLY A 242 -14.89 -22.71 31.97
CA GLY A 242 -14.30 -23.97 31.54
C GLY A 242 -13.22 -23.85 30.46
N GLY A 243 -12.67 -22.65 30.25
CA GLY A 243 -11.56 -22.41 29.33
C GLY A 243 -10.32 -23.27 29.62
N GLN A 244 -9.75 -23.87 28.59
CA GLN A 244 -8.64 -24.85 28.70
C GLN A 244 -7.30 -24.32 28.17
N SER A 245 -7.30 -23.25 27.37
CA SER A 245 -6.08 -22.67 26.79
C SER A 245 -5.30 -21.89 27.84
N GLY A 246 -3.97 -21.91 27.77
CA GLY A 246 -3.15 -21.00 28.57
C GLY A 246 -3.42 -19.53 28.22
N ARG A 247 -3.17 -18.61 29.17
CA ARG A 247 -3.51 -17.17 29.01
C ARG A 247 -2.92 -16.54 27.75
N ALA A 248 -1.69 -16.89 27.38
CA ALA A 248 -1.08 -16.36 26.16
C ALA A 248 -1.80 -16.80 24.87
N ASP A 249 -2.18 -18.09 24.78
CA ASP A 249 -2.97 -18.60 23.64
C ASP A 249 -4.38 -18.02 23.64
N TRP A 250 -4.98 -17.85 24.81
CA TRP A 250 -6.26 -17.19 24.95
C TRP A 250 -6.22 -15.74 24.47
N ARG A 251 -5.20 -14.95 24.85
CA ARG A 251 -4.97 -13.57 24.37
C ARG A 251 -4.82 -13.53 22.84
N ARG A 252 -4.01 -14.43 22.27
CA ARG A 252 -3.87 -14.57 20.81
C ARG A 252 -5.21 -14.88 20.15
N GLN A 253 -6.00 -15.78 20.74
CA GLN A 253 -7.32 -16.11 20.22
C GLN A 253 -8.26 -14.91 20.21
N GLN A 254 -8.20 -14.00 21.20
CA GLN A 254 -9.01 -12.78 21.19
C GLN A 254 -8.66 -11.88 19.99
N VAL A 255 -7.36 -11.68 19.75
CA VAL A 255 -6.89 -10.88 18.60
C VAL A 255 -7.25 -11.55 17.27
N ASN A 256 -7.01 -12.87 17.16
CA ASN A 256 -7.36 -13.67 15.98
C ASN A 256 -8.85 -13.54 15.64
N SER A 257 -9.72 -13.63 16.63
CA SER A 257 -11.17 -13.50 16.45
C SER A 257 -11.55 -12.10 15.97
N LEU A 258 -10.94 -11.02 16.48
CA LEU A 258 -11.21 -9.68 15.95
C LEU A 258 -10.74 -9.56 14.48
N VAL A 259 -9.54 -10.01 14.15
CA VAL A 259 -8.99 -9.94 12.78
C VAL A 259 -9.91 -10.66 11.79
N GLN A 260 -10.34 -11.88 12.13
CA GLN A 260 -11.27 -12.65 11.31
C GLN A 260 -12.63 -11.93 11.17
N ALA A 261 -13.17 -11.39 12.27
CA ALA A 261 -14.44 -10.68 12.27
C ALA A 261 -14.39 -9.36 11.48
N MET A 262 -13.27 -8.63 11.53
CA MET A 262 -13.03 -7.42 10.73
C MET A 262 -13.05 -7.76 9.24
N HIS A 263 -12.29 -8.77 8.82
CA HIS A 263 -12.28 -9.24 7.44
C HIS A 263 -13.69 -9.60 6.95
N GLN A 264 -14.43 -10.39 7.74
CA GLN A 264 -15.80 -10.77 7.41
C GLN A 264 -16.74 -9.55 7.33
N THR A 265 -16.64 -8.62 8.28
CA THR A 265 -17.46 -7.41 8.31
C THR A 265 -17.24 -6.55 7.07
N ILE A 266 -15.99 -6.34 6.67
CA ILE A 266 -15.63 -5.56 5.47
C ILE A 266 -16.23 -6.22 4.22
N GLN A 267 -16.03 -7.52 4.06
CA GLN A 267 -16.53 -8.29 2.91
C GLN A 267 -18.06 -8.28 2.82
N GLN A 268 -18.75 -8.31 3.95
CA GLN A 268 -20.22 -8.24 4.00
C GLN A 268 -20.76 -6.85 3.63
N GLU A 269 -20.06 -5.78 4.00
CA GLU A 269 -20.52 -4.41 3.74
C GLU A 269 -20.17 -3.94 2.31
N LYS A 270 -18.92 -4.13 1.88
CA LYS A 270 -18.45 -3.80 0.52
C LYS A 270 -17.39 -4.82 0.07
N PRO A 271 -17.75 -5.86 -0.70
CA PRO A 271 -16.84 -6.96 -1.08
C PRO A 271 -15.57 -6.56 -1.85
N TRP A 272 -15.52 -5.35 -2.42
CA TRP A 272 -14.34 -4.85 -3.12
C TRP A 272 -13.36 -4.08 -2.23
N VAL A 273 -13.73 -3.76 -0.98
CA VAL A 273 -12.86 -3.05 -0.04
C VAL A 273 -11.86 -4.03 0.54
N ARG A 274 -10.57 -3.70 0.40
CA ARG A 274 -9.49 -4.57 0.87
C ARG A 274 -9.29 -4.43 2.37
N PHE A 275 -8.96 -5.52 3.06
CA PHE A 275 -8.48 -5.48 4.43
C PHE A 275 -6.96 -5.68 4.50
N GLY A 276 -6.26 -4.71 5.08
CA GLY A 276 -4.82 -4.72 5.25
C GLY A 276 -4.38 -4.78 6.70
N ILE A 277 -3.29 -5.50 6.96
CA ILE A 277 -2.65 -5.54 8.28
C ILE A 277 -1.17 -5.24 8.11
N SER A 278 -0.65 -4.29 8.89
CA SER A 278 0.77 -3.94 9.00
C SER A 278 1.32 -4.38 10.36
N PRO A 279 1.65 -5.67 10.53
CA PRO A 279 2.20 -6.17 11.78
C PRO A 279 3.68 -5.81 11.91
N PHE A 280 4.24 -6.06 13.09
CA PHE A 280 5.68 -5.95 13.29
C PHE A 280 6.44 -6.86 12.30
N GLY A 281 7.65 -6.46 11.88
CA GLY A 281 8.36 -7.16 10.82
C GLY A 281 8.93 -8.54 11.17
N LEU A 282 9.02 -8.87 12.47
CA LEU A 282 9.54 -10.16 12.94
C LEU A 282 8.40 -11.13 13.29
N GLY A 283 8.37 -12.28 12.62
CA GLY A 283 7.48 -13.39 12.94
C GLY A 283 7.87 -14.12 14.23
N ARG A 284 7.19 -15.24 14.48
CA ARG A 284 7.34 -16.10 15.65
C ARG A 284 8.78 -16.58 15.84
N PRO A 285 9.32 -16.56 17.07
CA PRO A 285 10.70 -16.97 17.34
C PRO A 285 11.04 -18.39 16.85
N ASP A 286 10.13 -19.34 17.00
CA ASP A 286 10.29 -20.74 16.60
C ASP A 286 10.29 -20.98 15.08
N ARG A 287 9.91 -19.97 14.29
CA ARG A 287 9.79 -20.04 12.83
C ARG A 287 10.77 -19.14 12.08
N ARG A 288 11.63 -18.40 12.80
CA ARG A 288 12.58 -17.47 12.19
C ARG A 288 13.66 -18.23 11.40
N PRO A 289 14.08 -17.71 10.24
CA PRO A 289 15.25 -18.25 9.56
C PRO A 289 16.51 -18.03 10.41
N PRO A 290 17.57 -18.86 10.23
CA PRO A 290 18.82 -18.72 10.95
C PRO A 290 19.38 -17.29 10.89
N GLY A 291 19.83 -16.75 12.02
CA GLY A 291 20.42 -15.42 12.13
C GLY A 291 19.42 -14.28 12.39
N ILE A 292 18.11 -14.51 12.22
CA ILE A 292 17.09 -13.52 12.55
C ILE A 292 16.71 -13.58 14.04
N GLN A 293 16.81 -12.45 14.73
CA GLN A 293 16.53 -12.31 16.16
C GLN A 293 15.88 -10.96 16.47
N GLY A 294 15.26 -10.82 17.65
CA GLY A 294 14.67 -9.58 18.12
C GLY A 294 13.29 -9.76 18.74
N PHE A 295 12.55 -8.65 18.85
CA PHE A 295 11.21 -8.58 19.46
C PHE A 295 10.24 -9.64 18.89
N SER A 296 9.39 -10.21 19.75
CA SER A 296 8.39 -11.20 19.37
C SER A 296 6.98 -10.63 19.52
N GLN A 297 6.36 -10.24 18.39
CA GLN A 297 4.97 -9.80 18.42
C GLN A 297 4.00 -10.92 18.82
N TYR A 298 4.37 -12.17 18.54
CA TYR A 298 3.59 -13.35 18.91
C TYR A 298 3.47 -13.51 20.43
N ASP A 299 4.56 -13.24 21.16
CA ASP A 299 4.61 -13.41 22.61
C ASP A 299 4.21 -12.13 23.37
N LYS A 300 4.49 -10.96 22.79
CA LYS A 300 4.36 -9.68 23.50
C LYS A 300 3.12 -8.89 23.11
N LEU A 301 2.75 -8.92 21.83
CA LEU A 301 1.55 -8.25 21.32
C LEU A 301 0.38 -9.24 21.13
N TYR A 302 0.66 -10.53 21.30
CA TYR A 302 -0.27 -11.64 21.02
C TYR A 302 -0.82 -11.60 19.59
N ALA A 303 0.03 -11.18 18.65
CA ALA A 303 -0.26 -11.11 17.23
C ALA A 303 0.22 -12.39 16.52
N ASP A 304 -0.71 -13.25 16.10
CA ASP A 304 -0.41 -14.45 15.31
C ASP A 304 -0.46 -14.13 13.81
N ALA A 305 0.45 -13.26 13.37
CA ALA A 305 0.48 -12.72 12.02
C ALA A 305 0.60 -13.81 10.94
N GLU A 306 1.38 -14.86 11.21
CA GLU A 306 1.48 -16.03 10.35
C GLU A 306 0.15 -16.78 10.19
N LEU A 307 -0.65 -16.90 11.25
CA LEU A 307 -1.98 -17.50 11.15
C LEU A 307 -2.89 -16.68 10.25
N TRP A 308 -2.95 -15.35 10.43
CA TRP A 308 -3.81 -14.49 9.61
C TRP A 308 -3.45 -14.54 8.14
N LEU A 309 -2.14 -14.55 7.84
CA LEU A 309 -1.62 -14.66 6.48
C LEU A 309 -1.94 -16.04 5.88
N LYS A 310 -1.75 -17.12 6.64
CA LYS A 310 -2.04 -18.49 6.20
C LYS A 310 -3.51 -18.70 5.89
N GLU A 311 -4.40 -18.25 6.78
CA GLU A 311 -5.85 -18.40 6.67
C GLU A 311 -6.48 -17.37 5.71
N GLY A 312 -5.69 -16.38 5.26
CA GLY A 312 -6.15 -15.34 4.35
C GLY A 312 -7.21 -14.42 4.94
N TRP A 313 -7.13 -14.11 6.24
CA TRP A 313 -8.01 -13.17 6.96
C TRP A 313 -7.66 -11.69 6.70
N LEU A 314 -7.09 -11.43 5.53
CA LEU A 314 -6.64 -10.15 5.02
C LEU A 314 -6.44 -10.28 3.51
N ASP A 315 -6.42 -9.14 2.84
CA ASP A 315 -6.15 -9.00 1.42
C ASP A 315 -4.71 -8.56 1.15
N TYR A 316 -4.12 -7.78 2.05
CA TYR A 316 -2.70 -7.46 1.98
C TYR A 316 -2.01 -7.46 3.33
N PHE A 317 -0.77 -7.92 3.31
CA PHE A 317 0.10 -8.05 4.46
C PHE A 317 1.28 -7.10 4.28
N ALA A 318 1.45 -6.18 5.23
CA ALA A 318 2.43 -5.10 5.15
C ALA A 318 3.43 -5.16 6.32
N PRO A 319 4.29 -6.19 6.40
CA PRO A 319 5.20 -6.34 7.53
C PRO A 319 6.13 -5.13 7.61
N GLN A 320 6.29 -4.58 8.81
CA GLN A 320 7.14 -3.42 9.08
C GLN A 320 8.62 -3.80 9.02
N LEU A 321 9.21 -3.84 7.81
CA LEU A 321 10.61 -4.20 7.59
C LEU A 321 11.52 -2.98 7.73
N TYR A 322 11.61 -2.47 8.96
CA TYR A 322 12.22 -1.17 9.28
C TYR A 322 13.73 -1.27 9.61
N TRP A 323 14.43 -2.12 8.88
CA TRP A 323 15.87 -2.33 9.02
C TRP A 323 16.57 -2.26 7.66
N PRO A 324 17.85 -1.83 7.62
CA PRO A 324 18.63 -1.85 6.41
C PRO A 324 18.76 -3.24 5.80
N ILE A 325 19.05 -3.30 4.50
CA ILE A 325 19.02 -4.52 3.71
C ILE A 325 19.93 -5.61 4.28
N ASP A 326 21.12 -5.22 4.74
CA ASP A 326 22.16 -6.12 5.23
C ASP A 326 22.30 -6.09 6.78
N GLN A 327 21.40 -5.42 7.51
CA GLN A 327 21.53 -5.29 8.96
C GLN A 327 21.15 -6.58 9.69
N ALA A 328 22.14 -7.34 10.16
CA ALA A 328 21.90 -8.39 11.14
C ALA A 328 21.53 -7.79 12.53
N PRO A 329 20.67 -8.46 13.33
CA PRO A 329 19.96 -9.71 13.04
C PRO A 329 18.54 -9.49 12.49
N GLN A 330 18.28 -8.45 11.70
CA GLN A 330 16.96 -8.13 11.10
C GLN A 330 17.05 -7.80 9.60
N ALA A 331 17.89 -8.51 8.86
CA ALA A 331 18.18 -8.19 7.46
C ALA A 331 16.89 -8.18 6.62
N PHE A 332 16.59 -7.05 5.97
CA PHE A 332 15.35 -6.83 5.22
C PHE A 332 15.04 -7.96 4.24
N GLY A 333 16.04 -8.36 3.43
CA GLY A 333 15.86 -9.36 2.38
C GLY A 333 15.43 -10.71 2.92
N VAL A 334 16.05 -11.16 4.02
CA VAL A 334 15.74 -12.43 4.68
C VAL A 334 14.32 -12.43 5.26
N LEU A 335 13.90 -11.30 5.85
CA LEU A 335 12.55 -11.15 6.37
C LEU A 335 11.50 -11.14 5.25
N LEU A 336 11.75 -10.41 4.15
CA LEU A 336 10.88 -10.40 2.99
C LEU A 336 10.70 -11.79 2.39
N ASP A 337 11.80 -12.54 2.21
CA ASP A 337 11.76 -13.92 1.72
C ASP A 337 10.90 -14.82 2.63
N THR A 338 11.03 -14.65 3.94
CA THR A 338 10.29 -15.42 4.92
C THR A 338 8.78 -15.14 4.80
N TRP A 339 8.37 -13.87 4.78
CA TRP A 339 6.95 -13.52 4.68
C TRP A 339 6.31 -13.94 3.36
N VAL A 340 7.04 -13.87 2.26
CA VAL A 340 6.57 -14.39 0.97
C VAL A 340 6.41 -15.91 1.02
N LYS A 341 7.34 -16.63 1.64
CA LYS A 341 7.26 -18.09 1.80
C LYS A 341 6.07 -18.52 2.66
N GLU A 342 5.75 -17.75 3.69
CA GLU A 342 4.63 -18.00 4.61
C GLU A 342 3.25 -17.72 3.99
N ASN A 343 3.20 -17.01 2.86
CA ASN A 343 1.97 -16.58 2.21
C ASN A 343 1.28 -17.70 1.38
N SER A 344 0.80 -18.74 2.06
CA SER A 344 0.09 -19.84 1.40
C SER A 344 -1.25 -19.44 0.78
N ALA A 345 -1.88 -18.36 1.26
CA ALA A 345 -3.15 -17.85 0.74
C ALA A 345 -2.99 -16.97 -0.50
N GLY A 346 -1.75 -16.67 -0.94
CA GLY A 346 -1.48 -15.85 -2.12
C GLY A 346 -2.00 -14.41 -2.01
N ARG A 347 -2.01 -13.84 -0.79
CA ARG A 347 -2.38 -12.44 -0.54
C ARG A 347 -1.30 -11.49 -0.99
N HIS A 348 -1.60 -10.20 -1.08
CA HIS A 348 -0.55 -9.23 -1.43
C HIS A 348 0.47 -9.11 -0.29
N ILE A 349 1.75 -9.09 -0.62
CA ILE A 349 2.83 -8.74 0.33
C ILE A 349 3.40 -7.38 -0.06
N TRP A 350 3.14 -6.36 0.75
CA TRP A 350 3.56 -4.97 0.54
C TRP A 350 4.33 -4.45 1.76
N PRO A 351 5.61 -4.81 1.94
CA PRO A 351 6.36 -4.45 3.14
C PRO A 351 6.40 -2.93 3.39
N GLY A 352 6.37 -2.57 4.68
CA GLY A 352 6.61 -1.21 5.11
C GLY A 352 8.10 -0.87 5.02
N LEU A 353 8.43 0.27 4.40
CA LEU A 353 9.77 0.83 4.32
C LEU A 353 9.90 2.02 5.28
N TYR A 354 10.93 2.06 6.12
CA TYR A 354 11.09 3.14 7.10
C TYR A 354 11.75 4.39 6.50
N THR A 355 11.11 5.01 5.52
CA THR A 355 11.62 6.20 4.83
C THR A 355 11.85 7.39 5.77
N SER A 356 11.06 7.50 6.85
CA SER A 356 11.25 8.49 7.92
C SER A 356 12.54 8.31 8.71
N ARG A 357 13.28 7.21 8.50
CA ARG A 357 14.64 7.02 9.04
C ARG A 357 15.69 7.85 8.31
N ILE A 358 15.35 8.42 7.16
CA ILE A 358 16.09 9.54 6.60
C ILE A 358 15.70 10.76 7.45
N ASP A 359 16.54 11.07 8.43
CA ASP A 359 16.35 12.13 9.41
C ASP A 359 17.67 12.88 9.69
N ASN A 360 17.66 13.78 10.67
CA ASN A 360 18.85 14.55 11.06
C ASN A 360 19.65 13.90 12.20
N SER A 361 19.39 12.63 12.52
CA SER A 361 20.07 11.91 13.60
C SER A 361 21.38 11.26 13.11
N ALA A 362 22.27 10.93 14.03
CA ALA A 362 23.50 10.19 13.73
C ALA A 362 23.25 8.78 13.15
N LYS A 363 22.03 8.25 13.29
CA LYS A 363 21.63 6.93 12.77
C LYS A 363 20.75 7.04 11.51
N THR A 364 20.72 8.22 10.89
CA THR A 364 19.99 8.46 9.65
C THR A 364 20.41 7.49 8.55
N TRP A 365 19.47 7.09 7.70
CA TRP A 365 19.78 6.28 6.52
C TRP A 365 20.14 7.16 5.33
N ALA A 366 21.03 6.65 4.48
CA ALA A 366 21.23 7.22 3.16
C ALA A 366 19.99 6.97 2.30
N PRO A 367 19.54 7.93 1.45
CA PRO A 367 18.41 7.73 0.54
C PRO A 367 18.53 6.48 -0.36
N GLN A 368 19.76 6.09 -0.71
CA GLN A 368 20.06 4.88 -1.48
C GLN A 368 19.56 3.60 -0.81
N GLU A 369 19.44 3.56 0.52
CA GLU A 369 18.90 2.41 1.22
C GLU A 369 17.45 2.12 0.80
N ILE A 370 16.63 3.16 0.64
CA ILE A 370 15.24 3.03 0.20
C ILE A 370 15.17 2.53 -1.26
N ASP A 371 16.05 3.03 -2.14
CA ASP A 371 16.13 2.52 -3.51
C ASP A 371 16.47 1.02 -3.54
N ASN A 372 17.47 0.62 -2.74
CA ASN A 372 17.91 -0.77 -2.66
C ASN A 372 16.79 -1.67 -2.14
N GLN A 373 16.02 -1.23 -1.14
CA GLN A 373 14.86 -1.95 -0.63
C GLN A 373 13.75 -2.08 -1.68
N ILE A 374 13.42 -1.02 -2.41
CA ILE A 374 12.42 -1.07 -3.51
C ILE A 374 12.88 -2.03 -4.62
N GLN A 375 14.16 -1.98 -5.00
CA GLN A 375 14.71 -2.92 -5.98
C GLN A 375 14.65 -4.37 -5.46
N ARG A 376 14.96 -4.60 -4.18
CA ARG A 376 14.86 -5.92 -3.55
C ARG A 376 13.43 -6.44 -3.56
N VAL A 377 12.43 -5.58 -3.32
CA VAL A 377 11.00 -5.91 -3.42
C VAL A 377 10.63 -6.29 -4.87
N ARG A 378 11.04 -5.49 -5.86
CA ARG A 378 10.78 -5.78 -7.28
C ARG A 378 11.41 -7.07 -7.78
N MET A 379 12.54 -7.48 -7.20
CA MET A 379 13.21 -8.74 -7.51
C MET A 379 12.59 -9.94 -6.79
N GLN A 380 11.64 -9.75 -5.86
CA GLN A 380 10.99 -10.82 -5.11
C GLN A 380 9.70 -11.31 -5.79
N PRO A 381 9.67 -12.51 -6.39
CA PRO A 381 8.40 -13.10 -6.81
C PRO A 381 7.48 -13.25 -5.58
N GLY A 382 6.24 -12.79 -5.68
CA GLY A 382 5.26 -12.83 -4.58
C GLY A 382 5.15 -11.55 -3.75
N SER A 383 6.00 -10.54 -3.99
CA SER A 383 5.79 -9.18 -3.49
C SER A 383 5.65 -8.22 -4.67
N THR A 384 4.67 -7.31 -4.59
CA THR A 384 4.23 -6.50 -5.74
C THR A 384 4.09 -5.03 -5.39
N GLY A 385 4.79 -4.56 -4.35
CA GLY A 385 4.74 -3.17 -3.92
C GLY A 385 5.16 -3.02 -2.47
N HIS A 386 4.97 -1.82 -1.93
CA HIS A 386 5.46 -1.42 -0.61
C HIS A 386 4.78 -0.13 -0.13
N ILE A 387 4.99 0.18 1.15
CA ILE A 387 4.39 1.34 1.81
C ILE A 387 5.47 2.15 2.52
N HIS A 388 5.57 3.45 2.25
CA HIS A 388 6.51 4.33 2.94
C HIS A 388 5.97 4.75 4.31
N PHE A 389 6.72 4.44 5.38
CA PHE A 389 6.54 5.06 6.69
C PHE A 389 7.55 6.20 6.86
N SER A 390 7.14 7.46 6.84
CA SER A 390 5.78 7.96 6.53
C SER A 390 5.84 9.12 5.53
N MET A 391 4.67 9.63 5.16
CA MET A 391 4.51 10.66 4.14
C MET A 391 5.35 11.92 4.41
N VAL A 392 5.60 12.29 5.67
CA VAL A 392 6.38 13.47 6.06
C VAL A 392 7.79 13.47 5.46
N ALA A 393 8.45 12.32 5.34
CA ALA A 393 9.78 12.24 4.75
C ALA A 393 9.77 12.55 3.25
N LEU A 394 8.70 12.13 2.57
CA LEU A 394 8.47 12.41 1.16
C LEU A 394 8.05 13.86 0.95
N LEU A 395 7.15 14.39 1.79
CA LEU A 395 6.67 15.76 1.73
C LEU A 395 7.81 16.78 1.93
N GLN A 396 8.72 16.48 2.86
CA GLN A 396 9.89 17.31 3.15
C GLN A 396 11.07 17.07 2.21
N ASP A 397 10.95 16.12 1.27
CA ASP A 397 12.03 15.69 0.36
C ASP A 397 13.36 15.48 1.10
N ARG A 398 13.32 14.75 2.21
CA ARG A 398 14.48 14.60 3.10
C ARG A 398 15.66 14.01 2.33
N ALA A 399 16.78 14.73 2.34
CA ALA A 399 17.99 14.38 1.59
C ALA A 399 17.72 14.07 0.09
N GLY A 400 16.70 14.68 -0.52
CA GLY A 400 16.35 14.51 -1.93
C GLY A 400 15.64 13.20 -2.29
N ILE A 401 15.12 12.45 -1.30
CA ILE A 401 14.48 11.14 -1.54
C ILE A 401 13.30 11.21 -2.51
N SER A 402 12.48 12.25 -2.45
CA SER A 402 11.31 12.41 -3.31
C SER A 402 11.71 12.69 -4.76
N GLN A 403 12.67 13.60 -4.97
CA GLN A 403 13.18 13.88 -6.31
C GLN A 403 13.89 12.64 -6.90
N ARG A 404 14.66 11.94 -6.07
CA ARG A 404 15.35 10.70 -6.44
C ARG A 404 14.38 9.60 -6.87
N LEU A 405 13.32 9.36 -6.12
CA LEU A 405 12.30 8.37 -6.48
C LEU A 405 11.59 8.77 -7.77
N LYS A 406 11.19 10.04 -7.91
CA LYS A 406 10.50 10.56 -9.09
C LYS A 406 11.31 10.38 -10.38
N ASP A 407 12.60 10.68 -10.34
CA ASP A 407 13.47 10.62 -11.51
C ASP A 407 13.99 9.20 -11.79
N GLY A 408 13.99 8.34 -10.76
CA GLY A 408 14.46 6.96 -10.83
C GLY A 408 13.32 5.94 -10.79
N LEU A 409 13.15 5.29 -9.65
CA LEU A 409 12.31 4.09 -9.52
C LEU A 409 10.82 4.35 -9.79
N TYR A 410 10.33 5.58 -9.65
CA TYR A 410 8.97 6.01 -9.97
C TYR A 410 8.87 6.83 -11.25
N ALA A 411 9.86 6.75 -12.15
CA ALA A 411 9.83 7.45 -13.44
C ALA A 411 8.65 7.03 -14.33
N GLN A 412 8.08 5.84 -14.15
CA GLN A 412 6.88 5.37 -14.85
C GLN A 412 5.73 5.13 -13.86
N GLU A 413 4.50 5.46 -14.27
CA GLU A 413 3.30 5.12 -13.48
C GLU A 413 3.07 3.61 -13.40
N ALA A 414 2.33 3.17 -12.37
CA ALA A 414 1.94 1.79 -12.21
C ALA A 414 0.51 1.68 -11.68
N LEU A 415 -0.25 0.70 -12.17
CA LEU A 415 -1.52 0.30 -11.59
C LEU A 415 -1.29 -0.37 -10.23
N VAL A 416 -2.29 -0.31 -9.37
CA VAL A 416 -2.35 -1.18 -8.18
C VAL A 416 -2.44 -2.64 -8.66
N PRO A 417 -1.70 -3.59 -8.06
CA PRO A 417 -1.82 -5.02 -8.37
C PRO A 417 -3.27 -5.51 -8.25
N ALA A 418 -3.71 -6.32 -9.21
CA ALA A 418 -5.07 -6.84 -9.19
C ALA A 418 -5.32 -7.75 -7.97
N THR A 419 -6.54 -7.77 -7.44
CA THR A 419 -6.93 -8.52 -6.23
C THR A 419 -7.97 -9.58 -6.59
N PRO A 420 -7.57 -10.63 -7.33
CA PRO A 420 -8.49 -11.53 -8.02
C PRO A 420 -9.33 -12.41 -7.07
N TRP A 421 -8.91 -12.62 -5.83
CA TRP A 421 -9.66 -13.42 -4.86
C TRP A 421 -10.87 -12.70 -4.25
N LEU A 422 -10.94 -11.36 -4.36
CA LEU A 422 -12.15 -10.58 -4.02
C LEU A 422 -13.14 -10.51 -5.19
N GLY A 423 -12.67 -10.80 -6.40
CA GLY A 423 -13.45 -10.72 -7.62
C GLY A 423 -12.54 -10.60 -8.84
N ASN A 424 -12.91 -11.29 -9.91
CA ASN A 424 -12.14 -11.35 -11.16
C ASN A 424 -12.93 -10.83 -12.38
N GLY A 425 -14.09 -10.20 -12.14
CA GLY A 425 -14.87 -9.56 -13.19
C GLY A 425 -14.07 -8.44 -13.85
N ALA A 426 -13.73 -8.62 -15.12
CA ALA A 426 -13.16 -7.54 -15.91
C ALA A 426 -14.27 -6.56 -16.32
N PRO A 427 -14.00 -5.23 -16.30
CA PRO A 427 -14.92 -4.28 -16.91
C PRO A 427 -15.12 -4.58 -18.40
N ALA A 428 -16.16 -4.00 -19.00
CA ALA A 428 -16.31 -4.02 -20.44
C ALA A 428 -15.14 -3.26 -21.12
N ALA A 429 -14.76 -3.72 -22.31
CA ALA A 429 -13.74 -3.03 -23.11
C ALA A 429 -14.22 -1.61 -23.45
N PRO A 430 -13.35 -0.59 -23.37
CA PRO A 430 -13.72 0.77 -23.75
C PRO A 430 -13.88 0.89 -25.26
N GLU A 431 -14.75 1.77 -25.73
CA GLU A 431 -14.84 2.15 -27.14
C GLU A 431 -14.10 3.47 -27.35
N LEU A 432 -13.34 3.57 -28.45
CA LEU A 432 -12.59 4.78 -28.81
C LEU A 432 -13.23 5.45 -30.02
N GLN A 433 -13.62 6.71 -29.86
CA GLN A 433 -14.11 7.54 -30.94
C GLN A 433 -13.22 8.76 -31.11
N ARG A 434 -12.67 8.95 -32.31
CA ARG A 434 -11.91 10.17 -32.62
C ARG A 434 -12.86 11.35 -32.72
N GLU A 435 -12.54 12.43 -32.02
CA GLU A 435 -13.19 13.71 -32.23
C GLU A 435 -12.34 14.58 -33.15
N THR A 436 -12.86 14.86 -34.35
CA THR A 436 -12.42 15.97 -35.18
C THR A 436 -13.11 17.22 -34.65
N GLY A 437 -12.47 17.93 -33.72
CA GLY A 437 -13.02 19.21 -33.29
C GLY A 437 -12.93 20.27 -34.43
N ALA A 438 -13.56 21.43 -34.21
CA ALA A 438 -13.53 22.55 -35.15
C ALA A 438 -12.08 22.96 -35.49
N ALA A 439 -11.87 23.60 -36.65
CA ALA A 439 -10.54 24.08 -37.06
C ALA A 439 -9.88 24.89 -35.92
N GLY A 440 -8.70 24.43 -35.47
CA GLY A 440 -7.97 25.01 -34.34
C GLY A 440 -8.16 24.32 -32.99
N THR A 441 -8.98 23.27 -32.89
CA THR A 441 -9.10 22.46 -31.67
C THR A 441 -8.14 21.27 -31.64
N THR A 442 -7.74 20.91 -30.43
CA THR A 442 -6.83 19.81 -30.14
C THR A 442 -7.44 18.44 -30.48
N PRO A 443 -6.77 17.58 -31.27
CA PRO A 443 -7.26 16.24 -31.55
C PRO A 443 -7.31 15.39 -30.27
N ARG A 444 -8.42 14.65 -30.08
CA ARG A 444 -8.64 13.79 -28.91
C ARG A 444 -9.40 12.52 -29.28
N LEU A 445 -9.23 11.48 -28.46
CA LEU A 445 -10.08 10.29 -28.48
C LEU A 445 -11.04 10.36 -27.30
N THR A 446 -12.33 10.28 -27.58
CA THR A 446 -13.35 10.11 -26.56
C THR A 446 -13.52 8.63 -26.26
N VAL A 447 -13.49 8.32 -24.97
CA VAL A 447 -13.59 6.96 -24.43
C VAL A 447 -15.01 6.77 -23.92
N LYS A 448 -15.73 5.85 -24.54
CA LYS A 448 -17.07 5.44 -24.10
C LYS A 448 -16.98 4.11 -23.37
N LEU A 449 -17.67 4.01 -22.25
CA LEU A 449 -17.81 2.77 -21.48
C LEU A 449 -19.24 2.26 -21.67
N PRO A 450 -19.44 0.97 -22.00
CA PRO A 450 -20.77 0.40 -22.13
C PRO A 450 -21.61 0.56 -20.85
N ALA A 451 -22.89 0.91 -21.01
CA ALA A 451 -23.81 1.22 -19.90
C ALA A 451 -24.10 0.02 -18.97
N ASP A 452 -23.90 -1.21 -19.46
CA ASP A 452 -24.22 -2.46 -18.74
C ASP A 452 -23.12 -2.96 -17.78
N ALA A 453 -22.18 -2.10 -17.39
CA ALA A 453 -21.05 -2.45 -16.53
C ALA A 453 -21.44 -2.63 -15.04
N ARG A 454 -22.42 -3.48 -14.73
CA ARG A 454 -22.75 -3.90 -13.35
C ARG A 454 -21.79 -4.94 -12.78
N ALA A 455 -21.01 -5.63 -13.62
CA ALA A 455 -20.15 -6.73 -13.20
C ALA A 455 -18.78 -6.29 -12.61
N ALA A 456 -18.32 -5.07 -12.90
CA ALA A 456 -17.10 -4.48 -12.35
C ALA A 456 -17.02 -2.99 -12.68
N THR A 457 -17.38 -2.10 -11.75
CA THR A 457 -17.35 -0.65 -11.96
C THR A 457 -15.93 -0.19 -12.31
N PRO A 458 -15.69 0.36 -13.52
CA PRO A 458 -14.39 0.90 -13.88
C PRO A 458 -14.14 2.21 -13.12
N VAL A 459 -12.92 2.41 -12.63
CA VAL A 459 -12.52 3.62 -11.90
C VAL A 459 -11.41 4.40 -12.60
N MET A 460 -10.67 3.74 -13.49
CA MET A 460 -9.61 4.35 -14.27
C MET A 460 -9.41 3.65 -15.61
N LEU A 461 -8.63 4.29 -16.47
CA LEU A 461 -8.14 3.76 -17.73
C LEU A 461 -6.64 3.49 -17.62
N ALA A 462 -6.22 2.35 -18.14
CA ALA A 462 -4.83 2.05 -18.46
C ALA A 462 -4.60 2.46 -19.93
N VAL A 463 -3.77 3.48 -20.15
CA VAL A 463 -3.55 4.11 -21.46
C VAL A 463 -2.11 3.87 -21.90
N TRP A 464 -1.96 3.33 -23.11
CA TRP A 464 -0.69 3.17 -23.79
C TRP A 464 -0.67 4.04 -25.04
N LYS A 465 0.33 4.91 -25.16
CA LYS A 465 0.58 5.72 -26.37
C LYS A 465 1.86 5.26 -27.05
N GLN A 466 1.81 5.03 -28.35
CA GLN A 466 2.98 4.64 -29.15
C GLN A 466 3.60 5.86 -29.81
N PHE A 467 4.87 6.13 -29.53
CA PHE A 467 5.68 7.14 -30.21
C PHE A 467 6.86 6.46 -30.91
N GLY A 468 6.90 6.54 -32.25
CA GLY A 468 7.82 5.73 -33.04
C GLY A 468 7.62 4.23 -32.76
N THR A 469 8.63 3.58 -32.21
CA THR A 469 8.61 2.15 -31.83
C THR A 469 8.30 1.90 -30.36
N THR A 470 8.18 2.94 -29.53
CA THR A 470 8.14 2.83 -28.07
C THR A 470 6.74 3.08 -27.54
N TRP A 471 6.31 2.25 -26.59
CA TRP A 471 5.05 2.39 -25.89
C TRP A 471 5.25 3.10 -24.54
N HIS A 472 4.44 4.12 -24.28
CA HIS A 472 4.46 4.90 -23.04
C HIS A 472 3.15 4.68 -22.28
N PHE A 473 3.27 4.32 -21.00
CA PHE A 473 2.15 4.03 -20.13
C PHE A 473 1.74 5.24 -19.29
N SER A 474 0.44 5.44 -19.14
CA SER A 474 -0.15 6.35 -18.15
C SER A 474 -1.49 5.81 -17.66
N ARG A 475 -1.89 6.22 -16.46
CA ARG A 475 -3.21 6.02 -15.88
C ARG A 475 -4.03 7.28 -16.10
N GLN A 476 -5.32 7.11 -16.30
CA GLN A 476 -6.26 8.22 -16.39
C GLN A 476 -7.50 7.94 -15.54
N VAL A 477 -7.80 8.84 -14.61
CA VAL A 477 -9.01 8.78 -13.78
C VAL A 477 -10.23 8.98 -14.66
N LEU A 478 -11.29 8.22 -14.39
CA LEU A 478 -12.58 8.43 -15.05
C LEU A 478 -13.32 9.61 -14.40
N PRO A 479 -13.95 10.51 -15.18
CA PRO A 479 -14.76 11.58 -14.63
C PRO A 479 -15.88 11.07 -13.73
N SER A 480 -15.98 11.61 -12.52
CA SER A 480 -17.01 11.22 -11.54
C SER A 480 -18.42 11.71 -11.91
N ASP A 481 -18.52 12.70 -12.79
CA ASP A 481 -19.78 13.29 -13.28
C ASP A 481 -20.41 12.50 -14.44
N GLY A 482 -19.80 11.36 -14.82
CA GLY A 482 -20.26 10.52 -15.92
C GLY A 482 -19.96 11.08 -17.31
N THR A 483 -19.23 12.20 -17.41
CA THR A 483 -18.77 12.68 -18.72
C THR A 483 -17.79 11.68 -19.35
N PRO A 484 -17.84 11.48 -20.68
CA PRO A 484 -16.88 10.62 -21.36
C PRO A 484 -15.45 11.09 -21.12
N ALA A 485 -14.56 10.17 -20.75
CA ALA A 485 -13.14 10.47 -20.63
C ALA A 485 -12.55 10.81 -22.00
N ALA A 486 -11.63 11.77 -22.06
CA ALA A 486 -10.94 12.16 -23.29
C ALA A 486 -9.43 11.93 -23.18
N ILE A 487 -8.85 11.26 -24.17
CA ILE A 487 -7.41 11.05 -24.29
C ILE A 487 -6.87 12.06 -25.30
N SER A 488 -5.99 12.94 -24.83
CA SER A 488 -5.31 13.91 -25.68
C SER A 488 -4.38 13.23 -26.70
N LEU A 489 -4.51 13.61 -27.97
CA LEU A 489 -3.60 13.26 -29.06
C LEU A 489 -2.65 14.41 -29.42
N VAL A 490 -2.51 15.41 -28.53
CA VAL A 490 -1.53 16.50 -28.71
C VAL A 490 -0.15 15.89 -28.95
N PRO A 491 0.61 16.40 -29.94
CA PRO A 491 2.00 16.01 -30.10
C PRO A 491 2.77 16.32 -28.82
N ASP A 492 3.40 15.30 -28.24
CA ASP A 492 4.37 15.50 -27.18
C ASP A 492 5.54 16.34 -27.73
N PRO A 493 6.01 17.39 -27.03
CA PRO A 493 7.07 18.26 -27.54
C PRO A 493 8.37 17.53 -27.88
N ALA A 494 8.66 16.42 -27.20
CA ALA A 494 9.86 15.61 -27.42
C ALA A 494 9.58 14.38 -28.30
N LEU A 495 8.40 13.76 -28.19
CA LEU A 495 8.09 12.48 -28.82
C LEU A 495 7.22 12.59 -30.09
N GLY A 496 6.64 13.77 -30.36
CA GLY A 496 5.76 13.99 -31.51
C GLY A 496 4.34 13.47 -31.32
N THR A 497 3.62 13.19 -32.40
CA THR A 497 2.23 12.69 -32.34
C THR A 497 2.21 11.18 -32.08
N PRO A 498 1.32 10.65 -31.22
CA PRO A 498 1.23 9.22 -31.03
C PRO A 498 0.70 8.52 -32.29
N ALA A 499 1.41 7.49 -32.76
CA ALA A 499 1.04 6.69 -33.93
C ALA A 499 -0.12 5.72 -33.64
N ALA A 500 -0.24 5.28 -32.38
CA ALA A 500 -1.33 4.44 -31.90
C ALA A 500 -1.61 4.71 -30.42
N VAL A 501 -2.85 4.44 -30.01
CA VAL A 501 -3.29 4.47 -28.61
C VAL A 501 -4.00 3.16 -28.30
N THR A 502 -3.63 2.50 -27.21
CA THR A 502 -4.34 1.33 -26.68
C THR A 502 -4.89 1.66 -25.31
N VAL A 503 -6.13 1.30 -25.05
CA VAL A 503 -6.85 1.64 -23.81
C VAL A 503 -7.54 0.41 -23.26
N SER A 504 -7.52 0.26 -21.94
CA SER A 504 -8.38 -0.67 -21.21
C SER A 504 -8.95 0.03 -19.98
N ALA A 505 -10.19 -0.29 -19.63
CA ALA A 505 -10.79 0.08 -18.35
C ALA A 505 -10.28 -0.84 -17.23
N VAL A 506 -10.11 -0.28 -16.03
CA VAL A 506 -9.61 -0.97 -14.84
C VAL A 506 -10.67 -0.86 -13.73
N SER A 507 -11.03 -1.99 -13.14
CA SER A 507 -11.96 -2.06 -11.99
C SER A 507 -11.30 -1.60 -10.68
N ARG A 508 -12.11 -1.42 -9.63
CA ARG A 508 -11.64 -1.19 -8.25
C ARG A 508 -10.68 -2.28 -7.75
N LEU A 509 -10.90 -3.52 -8.16
CA LEU A 509 -10.04 -4.64 -7.82
C LEU A 509 -8.76 -4.70 -8.67
N GLY A 510 -8.54 -3.72 -9.55
CA GLY A 510 -7.37 -3.65 -10.42
C GLY A 510 -7.44 -4.56 -11.64
N VAL A 511 -8.57 -5.23 -11.91
CA VAL A 511 -8.73 -6.11 -13.08
C VAL A 511 -8.89 -5.26 -14.34
N GLU A 512 -8.03 -5.49 -15.34
CA GLU A 512 -8.11 -4.86 -16.65
C GLU A 512 -9.14 -5.55 -17.56
N SER A 513 -9.88 -4.75 -18.31
CA SER A 513 -10.70 -5.19 -19.44
C SER A 513 -9.86 -5.54 -20.66
N ALA A 514 -10.49 -6.11 -21.69
CA ALA A 514 -9.86 -6.23 -23.00
C ALA A 514 -9.45 -4.85 -23.56
N ARG A 515 -8.36 -4.84 -24.32
CA ARG A 515 -7.76 -3.62 -24.86
C ARG A 515 -8.41 -3.23 -26.18
N THR A 516 -8.69 -1.93 -26.32
CA THR A 516 -9.15 -1.31 -27.57
C THR A 516 -8.04 -0.43 -28.13
N LYS A 517 -7.79 -0.55 -29.43
CA LYS A 517 -6.70 0.15 -30.12
C LYS A 517 -7.24 1.14 -31.14
N TRP A 518 -6.64 2.32 -31.17
CA TRP A 518 -6.78 3.32 -32.21
C TRP A 518 -5.42 3.51 -32.90
N VAL A 519 -5.42 3.68 -34.23
CA VAL A 519 -4.21 3.92 -35.05
C VAL A 519 -4.40 5.19 -35.84
N GLN A 520 -3.36 6.02 -35.91
CA GLN A 520 -3.38 7.24 -36.70
C GLN A 520 -3.57 6.93 -38.19
N GLY A 521 -4.61 7.51 -38.80
CA GLY A 521 -4.93 7.30 -40.22
C GLY A 521 -6.03 6.26 -40.48
N GLN A 522 -6.46 5.55 -39.44
CA GLN A 522 -7.78 4.91 -39.36
C GLN A 522 -8.79 5.87 -38.72
#